data_AF-A0A7X9CKH6-F1
#
_entry.id   AF-A0A7X9CKH6-F1
#
_cell.length_a   1.000
_cell.length_b   1.000
_cell.length_c   1.000
_cell.angle_alpha   90.00
_cell.angle_beta   90.00
_cell.angle_gamma   90.00
#
_symmetry.space_group_name_H-M   'P 1'
#
loop_
_entity.id
_entity.type
_entity.pdbx_description
1 polymer ?
#
loop_
_entity_poly.entity_id
_entity_poly.type
_entity_poly.pdbx_seq_one_letter_code
_entity_poly.pdbx_strand_id
1 'polypeptide(L)'
;INTSAIAKGYACDVVGDLLERHGIENYMVEIGGEVTARGVNDRGECWRIGVDKPIDDSSGMQHELQTILSLCDMSLATSGNYRNFYIKDGKKYAHTIDPQSGYPSQTDILGATVIAHDCMTADAFATAFMAMGIEKSKEVAATLPGLHYLFIYETEEGLLATIQSDGFEQFIAD
;
A
#
# COMPACT_ATOMS: atom_id res chain seq x y z
N ILE A 1 1.75 22.01 7.83
CA ILE A 1 2.20 20.61 7.81
C ILE A 1 0.95 19.75 7.70
N ASN A 2 0.94 18.77 6.80
CA ASN A 2 -0.13 17.79 6.64
C ASN A 2 0.49 16.40 6.79
N THR A 3 -0.10 15.54 7.61
CA THR A 3 0.41 14.20 7.96
C THR A 3 -0.50 13.07 7.46
N SER A 4 -1.46 13.35 6.57
CA SER A 4 -2.42 12.35 6.10
C SER A 4 -1.80 11.12 5.43
N ALA A 5 -0.59 11.24 4.88
CA ALA A 5 0.14 10.20 4.14
C ALA A 5 1.14 9.39 5.00
N ILE A 6 1.03 9.48 6.32
CA ILE A 6 1.94 8.79 7.27
C ILE A 6 1.29 8.52 8.62
N ALA A 7 0.26 9.30 8.98
CA ALA A 7 -0.36 9.24 10.30
C ALA A 7 -1.16 7.96 10.56
N LYS A 8 -1.72 7.32 9.51
CA LYS A 8 -2.47 6.08 9.68
C LYS A 8 -1.53 4.92 9.97
N GLY A 9 -0.45 4.80 9.20
CA GLY A 9 0.62 3.83 9.49
C GLY A 9 1.20 4.03 10.90
N TYR A 10 1.49 5.28 11.28
CA TYR A 10 1.94 5.58 12.64
C TYR A 10 0.92 5.15 13.73
N ALA A 11 -0.38 5.34 13.49
CA ALA A 11 -1.41 4.93 14.43
C ALA A 11 -1.47 3.39 14.57
N CYS A 12 -1.29 2.65 13.48
CA CYS A 12 -1.19 1.17 13.52
C CYS A 12 -0.01 0.74 14.41
N ASP A 13 1.16 1.37 14.24
CA ASP A 13 2.35 1.06 15.04
C ASP A 13 2.14 1.38 16.52
N VAL A 14 1.55 2.54 16.86
CA VAL A 14 1.26 2.90 18.25
C VAL A 14 0.31 1.92 18.94
N VAL A 15 -0.71 1.45 18.22
CA VAL A 15 -1.63 0.43 18.76
C VAL A 15 -0.92 -0.92 18.89
N GLY A 16 -0.08 -1.30 17.91
CA GLY A 16 0.75 -2.50 18.00
C GLY A 16 1.65 -2.50 19.24
N ASP A 17 2.42 -1.42 19.43
CA ASP A 17 3.28 -1.21 20.61
C ASP A 17 2.49 -1.33 21.93
N LEU A 18 1.25 -0.82 21.96
CA LEU A 18 0.38 -0.93 23.13
C LEU A 18 0.03 -2.39 23.44
N LEU A 19 -0.29 -3.19 22.42
CA LEU A 19 -0.59 -4.62 22.56
C LEU A 19 0.64 -5.40 23.05
N GLU A 20 1.81 -5.13 22.46
CA GLU A 20 3.08 -5.75 22.88
C GLU A 20 3.40 -5.44 24.36
N ARG A 21 3.19 -4.20 24.80
CA ARG A 21 3.37 -3.81 26.23
C ARG A 21 2.44 -4.55 27.18
N HIS A 22 1.32 -5.08 26.70
CA HIS A 22 0.40 -5.91 27.47
C HIS A 22 0.66 -7.42 27.31
N GLY A 23 1.75 -7.81 26.64
CA GLY A 23 2.13 -9.21 26.42
C GLY A 23 1.26 -9.91 25.38
N ILE A 24 0.64 -9.16 24.47
CA ILE A 24 -0.15 -9.73 23.37
C ILE A 24 0.80 -9.92 22.18
N GLU A 25 1.11 -11.18 21.87
CA GLU A 25 2.10 -11.54 20.83
C GLU A 25 1.48 -11.79 19.45
N ASN A 26 0.17 -12.04 19.39
CA ASN A 26 -0.54 -12.40 18.16
C ASN A 26 -1.65 -11.38 17.90
N TYR A 27 -1.47 -10.52 16.90
CA TYR A 27 -2.45 -9.50 16.55
C TYR A 27 -2.33 -9.00 15.12
N MET A 28 -3.43 -8.42 14.64
CA MET A 28 -3.47 -7.59 13.44
C MET A 28 -4.22 -6.31 13.78
N VAL A 29 -3.58 -5.16 13.52
CA VAL A 29 -4.18 -3.84 13.63
C VAL A 29 -4.40 -3.31 12.21
N GLU A 30 -5.59 -2.82 11.92
CA GLU A 30 -5.93 -2.18 10.65
C GLU A 30 -6.58 -0.81 10.91
N ILE A 31 -6.08 0.24 10.24
CA ILE A 31 -6.62 1.59 10.32
C ILE A 31 -6.61 2.23 8.92
N GLY A 32 -7.73 2.16 8.22
CA GLY A 32 -7.92 2.90 6.96
C GLY A 32 -7.19 2.30 5.76
N GLY A 33 -6.95 1.00 5.78
CA GLY A 33 -6.23 0.22 4.77
C GLY A 33 -4.78 -0.10 5.14
N GLU A 34 -4.24 0.56 6.16
CA GLU A 34 -2.90 0.32 6.70
C GLU A 34 -2.94 -0.77 7.77
N VAL A 35 -1.99 -1.70 7.73
CA VAL A 35 -1.99 -2.90 8.57
C VAL A 35 -0.63 -3.09 9.26
N THR A 36 -0.65 -3.40 10.56
CA THR A 36 0.48 -3.98 11.31
C THR A 36 0.08 -5.36 11.80
N ALA A 37 0.85 -6.39 11.46
CA ALA A 37 0.61 -7.76 11.88
C ALA A 37 1.80 -8.34 12.66
N ARG A 38 1.52 -9.01 13.78
CA ARG A 38 2.50 -9.75 14.59
C ARG A 38 2.01 -11.14 14.93
N GLY A 39 2.93 -12.09 14.99
CA GLY A 39 2.64 -13.49 15.25
C GLY A 39 1.73 -14.10 14.19
N VAL A 40 0.75 -14.90 14.65
CA VAL A 40 -0.14 -15.70 13.83
C VAL A 40 -1.61 -15.51 14.18
N ASN A 41 -2.51 -15.90 13.28
CA ASN A 41 -3.95 -15.93 13.53
C ASN A 41 -4.35 -17.11 14.44
N ASP A 42 -5.66 -17.26 14.69
CA ASP A 42 -6.25 -18.34 15.50
C ASP A 42 -6.05 -19.76 14.95
N ARG A 43 -5.59 -19.89 13.70
CA ARG A 43 -5.22 -21.15 13.05
C ARG A 43 -3.71 -21.42 13.08
N GLY A 44 -2.91 -20.53 13.65
CA GLY A 44 -1.45 -20.65 13.66
C GLY A 44 -0.78 -20.27 12.33
N GLU A 45 -1.47 -19.55 11.46
CA GLU A 45 -0.96 -19.11 10.16
C GLU A 45 -0.65 -17.60 10.17
N CYS A 46 0.24 -17.13 9.30
CA CYS A 46 0.43 -15.70 9.06
C CYS A 46 -0.91 -15.02 8.72
N TRP A 47 -1.03 -13.75 9.08
CA TRP A 47 -2.22 -12.96 8.81
C TRP A 47 -2.39 -12.79 7.29
N ARG A 48 -3.60 -13.05 6.77
CA ARG A 48 -3.91 -12.95 5.33
C ARG A 48 -4.60 -11.62 5.02
N ILE A 49 -3.96 -10.80 4.20
CA ILE A 49 -4.41 -9.46 3.81
C ILE A 49 -4.70 -9.46 2.31
N GLY A 50 -5.92 -9.08 1.92
CA GLY A 50 -6.28 -8.92 0.51
C GLY A 50 -5.77 -7.61 -0.06
N VAL A 51 -5.17 -7.66 -1.25
CA VAL A 51 -4.91 -6.46 -2.08
C VAL A 51 -5.98 -6.42 -3.15
N ASP A 52 -6.76 -5.34 -3.16
CA ASP A 52 -7.82 -5.15 -4.14
C ASP A 52 -7.24 -4.83 -5.52
N LYS A 53 -7.90 -5.33 -6.56
CA LYS A 53 -7.70 -4.90 -7.94
C LYS A 53 -8.33 -3.52 -8.12
N PRO A 54 -7.65 -2.56 -8.76
CA PRO A 54 -8.17 -1.21 -8.98
C PRO A 54 -9.21 -1.23 -10.09
N ILE A 55 -10.44 -1.63 -9.76
CA ILE A 55 -11.58 -1.64 -10.68
C ILE A 55 -12.31 -0.29 -10.57
N ASP A 56 -12.66 0.28 -11.72
CA ASP A 56 -13.46 1.50 -11.80
C ASP A 56 -14.95 1.19 -11.53
N ASP A 57 -15.25 0.89 -10.27
CA ASP A 57 -16.61 0.69 -9.79
C ASP A 57 -17.05 1.87 -8.92
N SER A 58 -17.81 2.79 -9.52
CA SER A 58 -18.42 3.93 -8.84
C SER A 58 -19.35 3.56 -7.68
N SER A 59 -19.81 2.30 -7.59
CA SER A 59 -20.63 1.82 -6.48
C SER A 59 -19.81 1.33 -5.28
N GLY A 60 -18.51 1.04 -5.47
CA GLY A 60 -17.62 0.49 -4.46
C GLY A 60 -18.05 -0.88 -3.93
N MET A 61 -18.93 -1.59 -4.63
CA MET A 61 -19.47 -2.89 -4.19
C MET A 61 -18.75 -4.07 -4.83
N GLN A 62 -18.04 -3.87 -5.94
CA GLN A 62 -17.20 -4.89 -6.55
C GLN A 62 -15.81 -4.90 -5.90
N HIS A 63 -15.56 -5.96 -5.13
CA HIS A 63 -14.24 -6.30 -4.62
C HIS A 63 -13.71 -7.54 -5.36
N GLU A 64 -12.84 -7.32 -6.34
CA GLU A 64 -11.99 -8.38 -6.90
C GLU A 64 -10.61 -8.24 -6.28
N LEU A 65 -10.07 -9.35 -5.75
CA LEU A 65 -8.73 -9.35 -5.20
C LEU A 65 -7.70 -9.47 -6.35
N GLN A 66 -6.70 -8.59 -6.33
CA GLN A 66 -5.51 -8.74 -7.16
C GLN A 66 -4.61 -9.88 -6.63
N THR A 67 -4.42 -9.93 -5.31
CA THR A 67 -3.64 -10.98 -4.64
C THR A 67 -4.00 -11.03 -3.15
N ILE A 68 -3.57 -12.09 -2.47
CA ILE A 68 -3.64 -12.24 -1.02
C ILE A 68 -2.21 -12.32 -0.50
N LEU A 69 -1.90 -11.54 0.52
CA LEU A 69 -0.59 -11.46 1.13
C LEU A 69 -0.62 -12.10 2.53
N SER A 70 0.41 -12.86 2.86
CA SER A 70 0.66 -13.43 4.17
C SER A 70 1.69 -12.58 4.92
N LEU A 71 1.28 -11.97 6.02
CA LEU A 71 2.14 -11.14 6.87
C LEU A 71 2.37 -11.83 8.22
N CYS A 72 3.61 -12.24 8.45
CA CYS A 72 4.15 -12.62 9.76
C CYS A 72 5.16 -11.56 10.17
N ASP A 73 4.91 -10.87 11.28
CA ASP A 73 5.80 -9.86 11.84
C ASP A 73 6.18 -8.71 10.88
N MET A 74 5.24 -8.33 10.02
CA MET A 74 5.42 -7.29 9.01
C MET A 74 4.21 -6.36 8.97
N SER A 75 4.40 -5.22 8.32
CA SER A 75 3.39 -4.18 8.17
C SER A 75 3.20 -3.85 6.70
N LEU A 76 2.02 -3.38 6.34
CA LEU A 76 1.62 -3.10 4.97
C LEU A 76 0.81 -1.80 4.90
N ALA A 77 0.99 -1.06 3.81
CA ALA A 77 0.09 0.03 3.44
C ALA A 77 -0.20 -0.02 1.94
N THR A 78 -1.38 0.46 1.54
CA THR A 78 -1.72 0.60 0.13
C THR A 78 -2.23 2.01 -0.14
N SER A 79 -1.58 2.69 -1.09
CA SER A 79 -2.06 3.95 -1.66
C SER A 79 -2.62 3.68 -3.05
N GLY A 80 -3.74 4.29 -3.40
CA GLY A 80 -4.36 4.05 -4.71
C GLY A 80 -5.21 5.22 -5.20
N ASN A 81 -5.10 5.50 -6.50
CA ASN A 81 -5.81 6.61 -7.14
C ASN A 81 -7.23 6.23 -7.59
N TYR A 82 -7.57 4.94 -7.62
CA TYR A 82 -8.85 4.45 -8.14
C TYR A 82 -10.05 4.71 -7.21
N ARG A 83 -9.83 4.93 -5.91
CA ARG A 83 -10.91 5.24 -4.95
C ARG A 83 -11.18 6.74 -4.80
N ASN A 84 -10.18 7.58 -5.09
CA ASN A 84 -10.23 9.03 -4.85
C ASN A 84 -9.62 9.78 -6.05
N PHE A 85 -10.42 10.00 -7.08
CA PHE A 85 -10.08 10.85 -8.22
C PHE A 85 -11.24 11.80 -8.55
N TYR A 86 -10.94 12.92 -9.20
CA TYR A 86 -11.97 13.77 -9.80
C TYR A 86 -11.75 13.89 -11.31
N ILE A 87 -12.83 13.92 -12.07
CA ILE A 87 -12.78 14.13 -13.52
C ILE A 87 -13.05 15.61 -13.80
N LYS A 88 -12.14 16.27 -14.51
CA LYS A 88 -12.36 17.62 -15.04
C LYS A 88 -11.90 17.67 -16.50
N ASP A 89 -12.75 18.19 -17.37
CA ASP A 89 -12.47 18.31 -18.82
C ASP A 89 -12.05 16.98 -19.49
N GLY A 90 -12.62 15.86 -19.02
CA GLY A 90 -12.31 14.51 -19.54
C GLY A 90 -11.00 13.91 -19.04
N LYS A 91 -10.27 14.58 -18.13
CA LYS A 91 -9.05 14.05 -17.49
C LYS A 91 -9.32 13.64 -16.05
N LYS A 92 -8.86 12.44 -15.67
CA LYS A 92 -8.82 11.99 -14.27
C LYS A 92 -7.65 12.65 -13.55
N TYR A 93 -7.92 13.25 -12.40
CA TYR A 93 -6.91 13.84 -11.53
C TYR A 93 -6.81 13.03 -10.25
N ALA A 94 -5.60 12.57 -9.94
CA ALA A 94 -5.26 11.93 -8.67
C ALA A 94 -5.38 12.93 -7.50
N HIS A 95 -5.54 12.41 -6.28
CA HIS A 95 -5.48 13.22 -5.05
C HIS A 95 -4.05 13.42 -4.55
N THR A 96 -3.10 12.59 -5.02
CA THR A 96 -1.67 12.76 -4.74
C THR A 96 -1.13 13.94 -5.55
N ILE A 97 -0.48 14.87 -4.88
CA ILE A 97 0.14 16.05 -5.49
C ILE A 97 1.63 15.76 -5.69
N ASP A 98 2.13 15.98 -6.90
CA ASP A 98 3.56 16.03 -7.15
C ASP A 98 4.13 17.33 -6.54
N PRO A 99 5.02 17.25 -5.54
CA PRO A 99 5.56 18.43 -4.87
C PRO A 99 6.49 19.26 -5.76
N GLN A 100 7.02 18.72 -6.87
CA GLN A 100 7.88 19.47 -7.80
C GLN A 100 7.06 20.41 -8.68
N SER A 101 5.94 19.92 -9.21
CA SER A 101 5.04 20.72 -10.07
C SER A 101 3.97 21.49 -9.29
N GLY A 102 3.56 21.00 -8.11
CA GLY A 102 2.43 21.52 -7.35
C GLY A 102 1.06 21.10 -7.91
N TYR A 103 1.03 20.18 -8.88
CA TYR A 103 -0.18 19.66 -9.51
C TYR A 103 -0.42 18.18 -9.15
N PRO A 104 -1.63 17.64 -9.36
CA PRO A 104 -1.88 16.21 -9.24
C PRO A 104 -0.87 15.37 -10.03
N SER A 105 -0.34 14.31 -9.41
CA SER A 105 0.61 13.42 -10.07
C SER A 105 -0.06 12.77 -11.29
N GLN A 106 0.66 12.79 -12.42
CA GLN A 106 0.27 12.12 -13.65
C GLN A 106 1.14 10.88 -13.78
N THR A 107 0.79 9.85 -13.02
CA THR A 107 1.47 8.55 -13.05
C THR A 107 0.49 7.48 -13.50
N ASP A 108 0.95 6.49 -14.24
CA ASP A 108 0.13 5.35 -14.65
C ASP A 108 -0.09 4.33 -13.52
N ILE A 109 0.49 4.58 -12.34
CA ILE A 109 0.28 3.78 -11.13
C ILE A 109 -1.15 4.01 -10.62
N LEU A 110 -1.90 2.93 -10.52
CA LEU A 110 -3.26 2.87 -10.00
C LEU A 110 -3.27 2.51 -8.51
N GLY A 111 -2.32 1.67 -8.08
CA GLY A 111 -2.12 1.30 -6.69
C GLY A 111 -0.66 0.94 -6.40
N ALA A 112 -0.20 1.33 -5.20
CA ALA A 112 1.09 0.97 -4.65
C ALA A 112 0.86 0.33 -3.27
N THR A 113 1.09 -0.97 -3.19
CA THR A 113 1.15 -1.70 -1.93
C THR A 113 2.62 -1.80 -1.52
N VAL A 114 2.92 -1.41 -0.28
CA VAL A 114 4.26 -1.46 0.29
C VAL A 114 4.24 -2.28 1.56
N ILE A 115 5.24 -3.15 1.72
CA ILE A 115 5.46 -3.96 2.91
C ILE A 115 6.79 -3.51 3.53
N ALA A 116 6.78 -3.30 4.85
CA ALA A 116 7.93 -2.89 5.65
C ALA A 116 7.83 -3.47 7.07
N HIS A 117 8.86 -3.28 7.89
CA HIS A 117 8.86 -3.73 9.28
C HIS A 117 7.81 -2.98 10.13
N ASP A 118 7.72 -1.67 9.95
CA ASP A 118 6.73 -0.78 10.59
C ASP A 118 5.78 -0.18 9.55
N CYS A 119 4.55 0.11 9.99
CA CYS A 119 3.47 0.56 9.12
C CYS A 119 3.61 2.02 8.73
N MET A 120 4.19 2.85 9.59
CA MET A 120 4.51 4.24 9.28
C MET A 120 5.42 4.34 8.03
N THR A 121 6.45 3.51 7.96
CA THR A 121 7.35 3.43 6.79
C THR A 121 6.59 2.95 5.56
N ALA A 122 5.77 1.90 5.70
CA ALA A 122 4.95 1.40 4.58
C ALA A 122 4.01 2.48 4.03
N ASP A 123 3.28 3.21 4.89
CA ASP A 123 2.33 4.27 4.55
C ASP A 123 3.03 5.43 3.82
N ALA A 124 4.17 5.88 4.36
CA ALA A 124 4.97 6.93 3.76
C ALA A 124 5.43 6.57 2.34
N PHE A 125 5.97 5.36 2.15
CA PHE A 125 6.47 4.93 0.84
C PHE A 125 5.36 4.58 -0.16
N ALA A 126 4.23 4.04 0.31
CA ALA A 126 3.08 3.82 -0.56
C ALA A 126 2.63 5.14 -1.21
N THR A 127 2.50 6.21 -0.44
CA THR A 127 2.15 7.53 -0.99
C THR A 127 3.28 8.11 -1.85
N ALA A 128 4.53 8.00 -1.39
CA ALA A 128 5.66 8.57 -2.10
C ALA A 128 5.87 7.91 -3.48
N PHE A 129 5.65 6.60 -3.59
CA PHE A 129 5.74 5.88 -4.85
C PHE A 129 4.64 6.26 -5.84
N MET A 130 3.41 6.50 -5.37
CA MET A 130 2.34 7.07 -6.19
C MET A 130 2.70 8.46 -6.76
N ALA A 131 3.53 9.24 -6.07
CA ALA A 131 3.98 10.55 -6.55
C ALA A 131 5.19 10.47 -7.48
N MET A 132 6.14 9.57 -7.19
CA MET A 132 7.42 9.46 -7.90
C MET A 132 7.34 8.71 -9.23
N GLY A 133 6.34 7.83 -9.40
CA GLY A 133 6.26 6.93 -10.55
C GLY A 133 7.20 5.73 -10.44
N ILE A 134 7.04 4.78 -11.36
CA ILE A 134 7.60 3.42 -11.22
C ILE A 134 9.13 3.44 -11.17
N GLU A 135 9.79 4.02 -12.17
CA GLU A 135 11.27 3.93 -12.27
C GLU A 135 11.98 4.60 -11.09
N LYS A 136 11.52 5.79 -10.68
CA LYS A 136 12.11 6.47 -9.53
C LYS A 136 11.85 5.73 -8.22
N SER A 137 10.68 5.11 -8.09
CA SER A 137 10.35 4.28 -6.93
C SER A 137 11.27 3.07 -6.82
N LYS A 138 11.58 2.41 -7.94
CA LYS A 138 12.54 1.28 -7.99
C LYS A 138 13.93 1.70 -7.54
N GLU A 139 14.42 2.86 -8.02
CA GLU A 139 15.71 3.41 -7.59
C GLU A 139 15.76 3.68 -6.08
N VAL A 140 14.71 4.28 -5.53
CA VAL A 140 14.63 4.59 -4.09
C VAL A 140 14.55 3.30 -3.27
N ALA A 141 13.67 2.37 -3.65
CA ALA A 141 13.48 1.10 -2.96
C ALA A 141 14.78 0.26 -2.92
N ALA A 142 15.57 0.28 -3.99
CA ALA A 142 16.87 -0.40 -4.04
C ALA A 142 17.87 0.12 -2.98
N THR A 143 17.67 1.32 -2.43
CA THR A 143 18.52 1.88 -1.37
C THR A 143 18.01 1.59 0.05
N LEU A 144 16.85 0.92 0.19
CA LEU A 144 16.14 0.70 1.44
C LEU A 144 15.91 -0.80 1.69
N PRO A 145 16.85 -1.49 2.36
CA PRO A 145 16.69 -2.91 2.69
C PRO A 145 15.41 -3.17 3.51
N GLY A 146 14.70 -4.24 3.17
CA GLY A 146 13.46 -4.63 3.87
C GLY A 146 12.20 -3.89 3.43
N LEU A 147 12.30 -3.02 2.41
CA LEU A 147 11.15 -2.42 1.75
C LEU A 147 10.76 -3.25 0.52
N HIS A 148 9.55 -3.78 0.52
CA HIS A 148 9.00 -4.52 -0.62
C HIS A 148 7.79 -3.79 -1.18
N TYR A 149 7.56 -3.88 -2.49
CA TYR A 149 6.44 -3.21 -3.14
C TYR A 149 5.77 -4.07 -4.21
N LEU A 150 4.49 -3.78 -4.43
CA LEU A 150 3.70 -4.21 -5.57
C LEU A 150 2.99 -2.98 -6.14
N PHE A 151 3.29 -2.68 -7.40
CA PHE A 151 2.58 -1.68 -8.19
C PHE A 151 1.55 -2.37 -9.07
N ILE A 152 0.36 -1.80 -9.10
CA ILE A 152 -0.66 -2.06 -10.11
C ILE A 152 -0.75 -0.79 -10.95
N TYR A 153 -0.58 -0.93 -12.26
CA TYR A 153 -0.51 0.20 -13.18
C TYR A 153 -1.20 -0.10 -14.50
N GLU A 154 -1.52 0.94 -15.25
CA GLU A 154 -2.07 0.86 -16.60
C GLU A 154 -0.92 0.94 -17.63
N THR A 155 -0.88 0.02 -18.60
CA THR A 155 0.09 0.07 -19.70
C THR A 155 -0.31 1.14 -20.72
N GLU A 156 0.58 1.48 -21.65
CA GLU A 156 0.27 2.38 -22.78
C GLU A 156 -0.93 1.91 -23.63
N GLU A 157 -1.22 0.60 -23.62
CA GLU A 157 -2.34 -0.02 -24.32
C GLU A 157 -3.66 0.01 -23.52
N GLY A 158 -3.66 0.59 -22.30
CA GLY A 158 -4.82 0.63 -21.42
C GLY A 158 -5.09 -0.69 -20.68
N LEU A 159 -4.07 -1.56 -20.56
CA LEU A 159 -4.20 -2.84 -19.88
C LEU A 159 -3.67 -2.75 -18.46
N LEU A 160 -4.32 -3.45 -17.52
CA LEU A 160 -3.81 -3.59 -16.16
C LEU A 160 -2.60 -4.51 -16.15
N ALA A 161 -1.52 -4.06 -15.52
CA ALA A 161 -0.30 -4.82 -15.30
C ALA A 161 0.22 -4.64 -13.87
N THR A 162 1.16 -5.50 -13.46
CA THR A 162 1.78 -5.44 -12.15
C THR A 162 3.30 -5.49 -12.24
N ILE A 163 3.96 -4.79 -11.32
CA ILE A 163 5.42 -4.84 -11.11
C ILE A 163 5.65 -4.97 -9.61
N GLN A 164 6.52 -5.88 -9.18
CA GLN A 164 6.87 -6.06 -7.78
C GLN A 164 8.38 -6.01 -7.55
N SER A 165 8.79 -5.73 -6.32
CA SER A 165 10.21 -5.80 -5.90
C SER A 165 10.71 -7.23 -5.84
N ASP A 166 12.01 -7.43 -5.98
CA ASP A 166 12.64 -8.74 -5.73
C ASP A 166 12.29 -9.27 -4.33
N GLY A 167 11.89 -10.54 -4.25
CA GLY A 167 11.53 -11.20 -3.00
C GLY A 167 10.13 -10.84 -2.50
N PHE A 168 9.33 -10.06 -3.24
CA PHE A 168 7.92 -9.83 -2.90
C PHE A 168 7.10 -11.12 -2.92
N GLU A 169 7.49 -12.10 -3.75
CA GLU A 169 6.80 -13.38 -3.93
C GLU A 169 6.66 -14.16 -2.61
N GLN A 170 7.57 -13.96 -1.66
CA GLN A 170 7.52 -14.62 -0.35
C GLN A 170 6.29 -14.22 0.49
N PHE A 171 5.68 -13.06 0.18
CA PHE A 171 4.48 -12.59 0.86
C PHE A 171 3.21 -13.09 0.18
N ILE A 172 3.26 -13.64 -1.03
CA ILE A 172 2.05 -14.11 -1.70
C ILE A 172 1.56 -15.38 -1.00
N ALA A 173 0.30 -15.37 -0.56
CA ALA A 173 -0.31 -16.54 0.06
C ALA A 173 -0.54 -17.66 -0.97
N ASP A 174 -0.34 -18.91 -0.53
CA ASP A 174 -0.72 -20.12 -1.26
C ASP A 174 -2.24 -20.23 -1.49
#